data_AF-A0A1N7IP64-F1
#
_entry.id   AF-A0A1N7IP64-F1
#
_cell.length_a   1.000
_cell.length_b   1.000
_cell.length_c   1.000
_cell.angle_alpha   90.00
_cell.angle_beta   90.00
_cell.angle_gamma   90.00
#
_symmetry.space_group_name_H-M   'P 1'
#
loop_
_entity.id
_entity.type
_entity.pdbx_description
1 polymer ?
#
loop_
_entity_poly.entity_id
_entity_poly.type
_entity_poly.pdbx_seq_one_letter_code
_entity_poly.pdbx_strand_id
1 'polypeptide(L)' 'MVAMNTFTVTAERGTSGVWVLECTELGVVSQTSRLDRAEDEVVEALAYQFGLAPSEFDVEVVPMLPG' A
#
# COMPACT_ATOMS: atom_id res chain seq x y z
N MET A 1 -11.72 8.02 20.58
CA MET A 1 -11.18 7.41 19.36
C MET A 1 -9.70 7.21 19.61
N VAL A 2 -9.23 5.97 19.65
CA VAL A 2 -7.79 5.70 19.60
C VAL A 2 -7.36 6.08 18.18
N ALA A 3 -6.30 6.87 18.02
CA ALA A 3 -5.77 7.16 16.69
C ALA A 3 -5.26 5.82 16.11
N MET A 4 -5.91 5.34 15.04
CA MET A 4 -5.39 4.23 14.25
C MET A 4 -4.16 4.74 13.50
N ASN A 5 -3.09 3.95 13.41
CA ASN A 5 -1.97 4.33 12.54
C ASN A 5 -2.46 4.25 11.08
N THR A 6 -2.36 5.36 10.35
CA THR A 6 -2.61 5.39 8.90
C THR A 6 -1.29 5.40 8.17
N PHE A 7 -1.07 4.44 7.29
CA PHE A 7 0.13 4.36 6.46
C PHE A 7 -0.16 4.84 5.04
N THR A 8 0.62 5.81 4.57
CA THR A 8 0.56 6.28 3.19
C THR A 8 1.36 5.33 2.29
N VAL A 9 0.76 4.95 1.18
CA VAL A 9 1.33 4.07 0.18
C VAL A 9 1.31 4.78 -1.16
N THR A 10 2.47 4.94 -1.80
CA THR A 10 2.51 5.47 -3.16
C THR A 10 2.19 4.36 -4.15
N ALA A 11 1.40 4.67 -5.18
CA ALA A 11 1.15 3.76 -6.29
C ALA A 11 1.73 4.35 -7.58
N GLU A 12 2.83 3.77 -8.07
CA GLU A 12 3.49 4.19 -9.31
C GLU A 12 3.21 3.21 -10.44
N ARG A 13 2.76 3.72 -11.60
CA ARG A 13 2.50 2.90 -12.78
C ARG A 13 3.79 2.72 -13.58
N GLY A 14 4.35 1.51 -13.56
CA GLY A 14 5.48 1.15 -14.40
C GLY A 14 5.10 0.99 -15.88
N THR A 15 6.12 1.01 -16.75
CA THR A 15 5.97 0.86 -18.22
C THR A 15 5.41 -0.50 -18.65
N SER A 16 5.54 -1.52 -17.80
CA SER A 16 4.98 -2.86 -18.01
C SER A 16 3.46 -2.95 -17.78
N GLY A 17 2.83 -1.88 -17.30
CA GLY A 17 1.43 -1.91 -16.91
C GLY A 17 1.19 -2.53 -15.53
N VAL A 18 2.23 -2.64 -14.70
CA VAL A 18 2.14 -3.04 -13.29
C VAL A 18 2.20 -1.78 -12.43
N TRP A 19 1.40 -1.74 -11.38
CA TRP A 19 1.54 -0.77 -10.29
C TRP A 19 2.51 -1.30 -9.26
N VAL A 20 3.52 -0.50 -8.93
CA VAL A 20 4.37 -0.70 -7.76
C VAL A 20 3.74 0.08 -6.62
N LEU A 21 3.58 -0.59 -5.47
CA LEU A 21 2.95 -0.04 -4.28
C LEU A 21 3.99 0.00 -3.17
N GLU A 22 4.31 1.19 -2.66
CA GLU A 22 5.39 1.36 -1.68
C GLU A 22 4.90 2.11 -0.44
N CYS A 23 5.03 1.47 0.73
CA CYS A 23 4.99 2.14 2.02
C CYS A 23 6.44 2.44 2.46
N THR A 24 6.95 3.61 2.10
CA THR A 24 8.36 3.98 2.37
C THR A 24 8.67 4.02 3.87
N GLU A 25 7.71 4.43 4.71
CA GLU A 25 7.88 4.48 6.17
C GLU A 25 8.22 3.10 6.76
N LEU A 26 7.60 2.05 6.21
CA LEU A 26 7.71 0.69 6.72
C LEU A 26 8.60 -0.22 5.85
N GLY A 27 9.11 0.31 4.73
CA GLY A 27 9.93 -0.46 3.79
C GLY A 27 9.18 -1.62 3.13
N VAL A 28 7.86 -1.52 2.99
CA VAL A 28 7.02 -2.57 2.39
C VAL A 28 6.72 -2.23 0.94
N VAL A 29 6.93 -3.20 0.06
CA VAL A 29 6.65 -3.09 -1.37
C VAL A 29 5.74 -4.24 -1.80
N SER A 30 4.68 -3.90 -2.52
CA SER A 30 3.79 -4.85 -3.20
C SER A 30 3.59 -4.43 -4.67
N GLN A 31 2.92 -5.25 -5.46
CA GLN A 31 2.63 -4.94 -6.85
C GLN A 31 1.30 -5.51 -7.30
N THR A 32 0.61 -4.79 -8.18
CA THR A 32 -0.66 -5.26 -8.75
C THR A 32 -0.85 -4.79 -10.19
N SER A 33 -1.60 -5.56 -10.98
CA SER A 33 -1.97 -5.13 -12.33
C SER A 33 -3.09 -4.07 -12.35
N ARG A 34 -3.87 -3.98 -11.26
CA ARG A 34 -5.06 -3.13 -11.17
C ARG A 34 -5.02 -2.21 -9.93
N LEU A 35 -5.17 -0.90 -10.16
CA LEU A 35 -5.11 0.09 -9.08
C LEU A 35 -6.22 -0.09 -8.06
N ASP A 36 -7.39 -0.58 -8.47
CA ASP A 36 -8.53 -0.82 -7.58
C ASP A 36 -8.32 -1.96 -6.57
N ARG A 37 -7.21 -2.71 -6.69
CA ARG A 37 -6.77 -3.71 -5.70
C ARG A 37 -5.59 -3.28 -4.86
N ALA A 38 -5.05 -2.09 -5.10
CA ALA A 38 -3.80 -1.67 -4.46
C ALA A 38 -3.89 -1.66 -2.93
N GLU A 39 -5.03 -1.23 -2.39
CA GLU A 39 -5.25 -1.18 -0.95
C GLU A 39 -5.21 -2.58 -0.34
N ASP A 40 -6.01 -3.51 -0.86
CA ASP A 40 -6.06 -4.91 -0.39
C ASP A 40 -4.67 -5.58 -0.42
N GLU A 41 -3.94 -5.42 -1.52
CA GLU A 41 -2.62 -6.02 -1.73
C GLU A 41 -1.57 -5.50 -0.73
N VAL A 42 -1.68 -4.24 -0.32
CA VAL A 42 -0.72 -3.63 0.62
C VAL A 42 -1.13 -3.88 2.05
N VAL A 43 -2.42 -3.89 2.37
CA VAL A 43 -2.94 -4.30 3.68
C VAL A 43 -2.51 -5.72 4.00
N GLU A 44 -2.62 -6.65 3.06
CA GLU A 44 -2.16 -8.04 3.25
C GLU A 44 -0.65 -8.09 3.50
N ALA A 45 0.15 -7.38 2.68
CA ALA A 45 1.60 -7.35 2.82
C ALA A 45 2.06 -6.75 4.17
N LEU A 46 1.45 -5.65 4.60
CA LEU A 46 1.72 -4.99 5.88
C LEU A 46 1.33 -5.90 7.06
N ALA A 47 0.12 -6.47 7.02
CA ALA A 47 -0.35 -7.39 8.05
C ALA A 47 0.59 -8.58 8.20
N TYR A 48 1.00 -9.19 7.09
CA TYR A 48 1.94 -10.32 7.09
C TYR A 48 3.32 -9.94 7.62
N GLN A 49 3.88 -8.81 7.16
CA GLN A 49 5.24 -8.38 7.52
C GLN A 49 5.37 -8.01 9.00
N PHE A 50 4.33 -7.44 9.60
CA PHE A 50 4.34 -6.95 10.99
C PHE A 50 3.59 -7.85 11.97
N GLY A 51 2.93 -8.91 11.50
CA GLY A 51 2.12 -9.79 12.34
C GLY A 51 0.89 -9.09 12.94
N LEU A 52 0.37 -8.08 12.24
CA LEU A 52 -0.79 -7.28 12.65
C LEU A 52 -2.06 -7.80 11.96
N ALA A 53 -3.20 -7.63 12.61
CA ALA A 53 -4.49 -7.78 11.95
C ALA A 53 -4.76 -6.57 11.04
N PRO A 54 -5.40 -6.76 9.87
CA PRO A 54 -5.77 -5.67 8.96
C PRO A 54 -6.59 -4.54 9.60
N SER A 55 -7.29 -4.81 10.70
CA SER A 55 -8.10 -3.83 11.42
C SER A 55 -7.31 -2.95 12.41
N GLU A 56 -6.00 -3.18 12.55
CA GLU A 56 -5.14 -2.45 13.51
C GLU A 56 -4.51 -1.18 12.90
N PHE A 57 -4.68 -0.97 11.60
CA PHE A 57 -4.16 0.17 10.86
C PHE A 57 -5.05 0.51 9.66
N ASP A 58 -4.91 1.73 9.16
CA ASP A 58 -5.53 2.18 7.92
C ASP A 58 -4.45 2.35 6.84
N VAL A 59 -4.83 2.26 5.57
CA VAL A 59 -3.95 2.50 4.43
C VAL A 59 -4.55 3.56 3.52
N GLU A 60 -3.73 4.54 3.14
CA GLU A 60 -4.09 5.52 2.10
C GLU A 60 -3.21 5.29 0.88
N VAL A 61 -3.81 4.86 -0.23
CA VAL A 61 -3.10 4.69 -1.50
C VAL A 61 -3.16 5.99 -2.31
N VAL A 62 -1.98 6.56 -2.59
CA VAL A 62 -1.81 7.80 -3.35
C VAL A 62 -1.15 7.49 -4.70
N PRO A 63 -1.90 7.57 -5.82
CA PRO A 63 -1.31 7.41 -7.14
C PRO A 63 -0.31 8.52 -7.45
N MET A 64 0.88 8.14 -7.91
CA MET A 64 1.88 9.07 -8.43
C MET A 64 1.55 9.42 -9.88
N LEU A 65 1.42 10.71 -10.17
CA LEU A 65 1.27 11.18 -11.55
C LEU A 65 2.63 11.09 -12.25
N PRO A 66 2.70 10.63 -13.52
CA PRO A 66 3.92 10.77 -14.30
C PRO A 66 4.25 12.26 -14.46
N GLY A 67 5.52 12.60 -14.23
CA GLY A 67 6.06 13.96 -14.43
C GLY A 67 6.20 14.34 -15.90
#